data_AF-A0AAU9AP42-F1
#
_entry.id   AF-A0AAU9AP42-F1
#
_cell.length_a   1.000
_cell.length_b   1.000
_cell.length_c   1.000
_cell.angle_alpha   90.00
_cell.angle_beta   90.00
_cell.angle_gamma   90.00
#
_symmetry.space_group_name_H-M   'P 1'
#
loop_
_entity.id
_entity.type
_entity.pdbx_description
1 polymer ?
#
loop_
_entity_poly.entity_id
_entity_poly.type
_entity_poly.pdbx_seq_one_letter_code
_entity_poly.pdbx_strand_id
1 'polypeptide(L)'
;MWVVAAVGVCGCSGGAQTTVSERFGLCAALPRGSTYTLTTRGPDYEMGRLALGSQAIEVYSGYQPDFPRRVAKTISQVSDGFRFADVDNSGGAQKVLLWRKRTPDDAPLLMMLEGRDVLSALPPLQTPDFVANCP
;
A
#
# COMPACT_ATOMS: atom_id res chain seq x y z
N MET A 1 -19.20 -13.56 46.70
CA MET A 1 -18.33 -12.59 45.98
C MET A 1 -18.45 -12.92 44.50
N TRP A 2 -19.14 -12.09 43.72
CA TRP A 2 -19.36 -12.33 42.29
C TRP A 2 -18.22 -11.69 41.52
N VAL A 3 -17.37 -12.51 40.89
CA VAL A 3 -16.36 -12.03 39.96
C VAL A 3 -17.05 -11.81 38.61
N VAL A 4 -17.38 -10.55 38.31
CA VAL A 4 -17.80 -10.14 36.97
C VAL A 4 -16.53 -10.10 36.12
N ALA A 5 -16.27 -11.19 35.40
CA ALA A 5 -15.27 -11.22 34.35
C ALA A 5 -15.74 -10.32 33.21
N ALA A 6 -15.24 -9.07 33.20
CA ALA A 6 -15.35 -8.20 32.05
C ALA A 6 -14.52 -8.82 30.92
N VAL A 7 -15.18 -9.59 30.05
CA VAL A 7 -14.63 -9.99 28.75
C VAL A 7 -14.50 -8.70 27.95
N GLY A 8 -13.32 -8.08 28.05
CA GLY A 8 -12.91 -6.97 27.21
C GLY A 8 -12.95 -7.44 25.77
N VAL A 9 -13.99 -7.03 25.05
CA VAL A 9 -14.06 -7.10 23.60
C VAL A 9 -12.97 -6.16 23.10
N CYS A 10 -11.77 -6.69 22.88
CA CYS A 10 -10.78 -6.05 22.01
C CYS A 10 -11.42 -6.00 20.62
N GLY A 11 -12.13 -4.92 20.34
CA GLY A 11 -12.54 -4.56 18.99
C GLY A 11 -11.28 -4.26 18.19
N CYS A 12 -10.68 -5.30 17.60
CA CYS A 12 -9.69 -5.14 16.55
C CYS A 12 -10.40 -4.53 15.34
N SER A 13 -10.44 -3.20 15.28
CA SER A 13 -10.66 -2.45 14.05
C SER A 13 -9.39 -2.50 13.17
N GLY A 14 -8.88 -3.71 12.93
CA GLY A 14 -7.85 -3.98 11.94
C GLY A 14 -8.53 -4.36 10.63
N GLY A 15 -8.22 -3.63 9.56
CA GLY A 15 -8.57 -4.06 8.20
C GLY A 15 -8.05 -5.48 7.94
N ALA A 16 -8.75 -6.25 7.10
CA ALA A 16 -8.27 -7.57 6.72
C ALA A 16 -6.99 -7.39 5.87
N GLN A 17 -5.91 -8.05 6.26
CA GLN A 17 -4.67 -8.04 5.48
C GLN A 17 -4.96 -8.73 4.14
N THR A 18 -4.84 -7.98 3.05
CA THR A 18 -5.16 -8.45 1.70
C THR A 18 -3.88 -8.57 0.90
N THR A 19 -3.63 -9.75 0.31
CA THR A 19 -2.50 -9.95 -0.58
C THR A 19 -2.68 -9.11 -1.84
N VAL A 20 -1.75 -8.19 -2.07
CA VAL A 20 -1.73 -7.31 -3.25
C VAL A 20 -0.65 -7.72 -4.25
N SER A 21 0.37 -8.46 -3.82
CA SER A 21 1.32 -9.11 -4.73
C SER A 21 1.93 -10.34 -4.07
N GLU A 22 1.68 -11.53 -4.59
CA GLU A 22 2.39 -12.73 -4.15
C GLU A 22 3.86 -12.67 -4.57
N ARG A 23 4.13 -12.18 -5.78
CA ARG A 23 5.47 -12.10 -6.36
C ARG A 23 6.42 -11.25 -5.52
N PHE A 24 5.94 -10.10 -5.06
CA PHE A 24 6.72 -9.18 -4.24
C PHE A 24 6.47 -9.35 -2.74
N GLY A 25 5.65 -10.35 -2.36
CA GLY A 25 5.29 -10.65 -0.97
C GLY A 25 4.59 -9.48 -0.27
N LEU A 26 3.69 -8.78 -0.96
CA LEU A 26 3.05 -7.56 -0.48
C LEU A 26 1.62 -7.82 -0.03
N CYS A 27 1.35 -7.35 1.19
CA CYS A 27 0.05 -7.41 1.82
C CYS A 27 -0.32 -6.01 2.31
N ALA A 28 -1.55 -5.59 2.05
CA ALA A 28 -2.06 -4.27 2.45
C ALA A 28 -3.17 -4.39 3.50
N ALA A 29 -3.14 -3.51 4.49
CA ALA A 29 -4.18 -3.39 5.51
C ALA A 29 -5.36 -2.58 4.95
N LEU A 30 -6.18 -3.22 4.13
CA LEU A 30 -7.27 -2.54 3.42
C LEU A 30 -8.54 -2.41 4.29
N PRO A 31 -9.36 -1.36 4.08
CA PRO A 31 -10.66 -1.23 4.74
C PRO A 31 -11.57 -2.43 4.45
N ARG A 32 -12.47 -2.75 5.38
CA ARG A 32 -13.45 -3.83 5.18
C ARG A 32 -14.33 -3.58 3.95
N GLY A 33 -14.64 -4.63 3.21
CA GLY A 33 -15.45 -4.56 1.99
C GLY A 33 -14.70 -4.07 0.76
N SER A 34 -13.40 -3.77 0.88
CA SER A 34 -12.55 -3.57 -0.28
C SER A 34 -12.25 -4.88 -0.99
N THR A 35 -12.04 -4.82 -2.31
CA THR A 35 -11.62 -5.96 -3.11
C THR A 35 -10.44 -5.57 -3.97
N TYR A 36 -9.39 -6.38 -3.93
CA TYR A 36 -8.24 -6.24 -4.82
C TYR A 36 -8.30 -7.31 -5.91
N THR A 37 -8.00 -6.92 -7.15
CA THR A 37 -7.90 -7.85 -8.28
C THR A 37 -6.64 -7.53 -9.06
N LEU A 38 -5.73 -8.49 -9.16
CA LEU A 38 -4.57 -8.40 -10.03
C LEU A 38 -5.04 -8.38 -11.50
N THR A 39 -4.56 -7.41 -12.27
CA THR A 39 -4.96 -7.20 -13.67
C THR A 39 -3.84 -7.52 -14.65
N THR A 40 -2.60 -7.14 -14.34
CA THR A 40 -1.46 -7.28 -15.26
C THR A 40 -0.21 -7.74 -14.50
N ARG A 41 0.57 -8.63 -15.12
CA ARG A 41 1.91 -9.02 -14.67
C ARG A 41 2.93 -8.68 -15.76
N GLY A 42 3.91 -7.85 -15.42
CA GLY A 42 5.08 -7.55 -16.24
C GLY A 42 6.32 -8.31 -15.81
N PRO A 43 7.46 -8.10 -16.50
CA PRO A 43 8.73 -8.75 -16.16
C PRO A 43 9.28 -8.29 -14.81
N ASP A 44 8.94 -7.09 -14.35
CA ASP A 44 9.48 -6.45 -13.15
C ASP A 44 8.41 -5.67 -12.36
N TYR A 45 7.13 -5.87 -12.70
CA TYR A 45 6.00 -5.23 -12.04
C TYR A 45 4.72 -6.06 -12.06
N GLU A 46 3.78 -5.67 -11.21
CA GLU A 46 2.39 -6.13 -11.18
C GLU A 46 1.47 -4.91 -11.08
N MET A 47 0.33 -4.97 -11.75
CA MET A 47 -0.75 -4.00 -11.62
C MET A 47 -2.02 -4.71 -11.20
N GLY A 48 -2.81 -4.05 -10.37
CA GLY A 48 -4.14 -4.49 -10.04
C GLY A 48 -5.05 -3.32 -9.75
N ARG A 49 -6.32 -3.65 -9.50
CA ARG A 49 -7.37 -2.69 -9.20
C ARG A 49 -7.93 -2.97 -7.82
N LEU A 50 -7.88 -1.96 -6.97
CA LEU A 50 -8.53 -1.92 -5.67
C LEU A 50 -9.88 -1.23 -5.83
N ALA A 51 -10.96 -1.94 -5.56
CA ALA A 51 -12.28 -1.34 -5.41
C ALA A 51 -12.54 -1.03 -3.93
N LEU A 52 -12.91 0.23 -3.65
CA LEU A 52 -13.28 0.72 -2.33
C LEU A 52 -14.61 1.47 -2.44
N GLY A 53 -15.71 0.80 -2.10
CA GLY A 53 -17.05 1.34 -2.34
C GLY A 53 -17.27 1.63 -3.83
N SER A 54 -17.58 2.88 -4.18
CA SER A 54 -17.75 3.33 -5.57
C SER A 54 -16.45 3.78 -6.25
N GLN A 55 -15.32 3.74 -5.53
CA GLN A 55 -14.03 4.20 -6.02
C GLN A 55 -13.19 3.03 -6.53
N ALA A 56 -12.46 3.28 -7.62
CA ALA A 56 -11.41 2.40 -8.09
C ALA A 56 -10.05 3.09 -7.94
N ILE A 57 -9.09 2.36 -7.41
CA ILE A 57 -7.70 2.75 -7.28
C ILE A 57 -6.87 1.73 -8.06
N GLU A 58 -6.06 2.19 -8.99
CA GLU A 58 -5.05 1.36 -9.62
C GLU A 58 -3.85 1.23 -8.69
N VAL A 59 -3.35 0.01 -8.53
CA VAL A 59 -2.21 -0.30 -7.66
C VAL A 59 -1.14 -0.91 -8.54
N TYR A 60 -0.02 -0.21 -8.65
CA TYR A 60 1.19 -0.73 -9.26
C TYR A 60 2.14 -1.17 -8.15
N SER A 61 2.76 -2.34 -8.30
CA SER A 61 3.82 -2.85 -7.44
C SER A 61 5.00 -3.29 -8.29
N GLY A 62 6.21 -2.80 -8.02
CA GLY A 62 7.38 -3.14 -8.81
C GLY A 62 8.52 -2.16 -8.59
N TYR A 63 9.43 -2.05 -9.57
CA TYR A 63 10.64 -1.23 -9.42
C TYR A 63 10.58 0.12 -10.13
N GLN A 64 9.64 0.32 -11.08
CA GLN A 64 9.59 1.53 -11.92
C GLN A 64 8.16 1.96 -12.26
N PRO A 65 7.36 2.44 -11.28
CA PRO A 65 6.07 3.05 -11.56
C PRO A 65 6.23 4.34 -12.37
N ASP A 66 5.19 4.69 -13.12
CA ASP A 66 5.08 6.00 -13.78
C ASP A 66 4.76 7.10 -12.75
N PHE A 67 5.81 7.55 -12.06
CA PHE A 67 5.77 8.61 -11.04
C PHE A 67 6.87 9.66 -11.32
N PRO A 68 6.67 10.95 -10.99
CA PRO A 68 7.67 11.98 -11.23
C PRO A 68 9.09 11.62 -10.76
N ARG A 69 10.06 11.63 -11.69
CA ARG A 69 11.46 11.21 -11.48
C ARG A 69 12.17 11.91 -10.31
N ARG A 70 11.71 13.10 -9.90
CA ARG A 70 12.27 13.84 -8.76
C ARG A 70 12.23 13.03 -7.46
N VAL A 71 11.19 12.23 -7.26
CA VAL A 71 10.93 11.50 -6.00
C VAL A 71 11.71 10.19 -5.95
N ALA A 72 11.82 9.50 -7.08
CA ALA A 72 12.60 8.26 -7.18
C ALA A 72 14.08 8.46 -6.78
N LYS A 73 14.62 9.68 -6.96
CA LYS A 73 15.99 10.02 -6.54
C LYS A 73 16.17 10.16 -5.02
N THR A 74 15.09 10.37 -4.27
CA THR A 74 15.15 10.57 -2.81
C THR A 74 15.21 9.24 -2.04
N ILE A 75 14.88 8.12 -2.71
CA ILE A 75 14.85 6.79 -2.11
C ILE A 75 16.25 6.19 -2.09
N SER A 76 17.05 6.58 -1.10
CA SER A 76 18.45 6.15 -0.96
C SER A 76 18.70 5.29 0.28
N GLN A 77 17.86 5.41 1.31
CA GLN A 77 18.03 4.78 2.61
C GLN A 77 17.32 3.43 2.71
N VAL A 78 17.84 2.52 3.53
CA VAL A 78 17.17 1.28 3.91
C VAL A 78 15.97 1.60 4.83
N SER A 79 14.88 0.86 4.68
CA SER A 79 13.69 1.00 5.51
C SER A 79 13.18 -0.35 6.01
N ASP A 80 12.94 -0.42 7.32
CA ASP A 80 12.16 -1.49 7.92
C ASP A 80 10.68 -1.24 7.59
N GLY A 81 10.21 -1.84 6.50
CA GLY A 81 8.83 -1.70 6.02
C GLY A 81 8.63 -0.65 4.93
N PHE A 82 7.37 -0.51 4.50
CA PHE A 82 7.01 0.49 3.51
C PHE A 82 6.90 1.87 4.15
N ARG A 83 7.32 2.88 3.41
CA ARG A 83 7.27 4.28 3.81
C ARG A 83 6.53 5.07 2.76
N PHE A 84 5.77 6.07 3.20
CA PHE A 84 5.26 7.09 2.32
C PHE A 84 6.43 7.85 1.68
N ALA A 85 6.41 7.98 0.35
CA ALA A 85 7.41 8.72 -0.42
C ALA A 85 6.90 10.13 -0.77
N ASP A 86 5.79 10.20 -1.52
CA ASP A 86 5.24 11.46 -1.99
C ASP A 86 3.80 11.27 -2.54
N VAL A 87 3.15 12.38 -2.84
CA VAL A 87 1.88 12.46 -3.55
C VAL A 87 2.02 13.37 -4.76
N ASP A 88 1.49 12.93 -5.90
CA ASP A 88 1.35 13.76 -7.09
C ASP A 88 -0.14 13.92 -7.41
N ASN A 89 -0.56 15.16 -7.64
CA ASN A 89 -1.93 15.50 -8.04
C ASN A 89 -1.98 16.01 -9.49
N SER A 90 -0.87 15.91 -10.22
CA SER A 90 -0.79 16.29 -11.63
C SER A 90 -1.52 15.27 -12.52
N GLY A 91 -2.16 15.72 -13.60
CA GLY A 91 -2.77 14.81 -14.58
C GLY A 91 -4.20 14.34 -14.28
N GLY A 92 -4.88 14.92 -13.29
CA GLY A 92 -6.31 14.67 -13.04
C GLY A 92 -6.63 13.47 -12.15
N ALA A 93 -5.63 12.71 -11.73
CA ALA A 93 -5.70 11.70 -10.68
C ALA A 93 -4.69 12.00 -9.58
N GLN A 94 -4.95 11.50 -8.37
CA GLN A 94 -3.98 11.50 -7.28
C GLN A 94 -3.18 10.21 -7.33
N LYS A 95 -1.86 10.34 -7.46
CA LYS A 95 -0.88 9.26 -7.35
C LYS A 95 -0.20 9.35 -5.98
N VAL A 96 -0.20 8.26 -5.22
CA VAL A 96 0.52 8.14 -3.95
C VAL A 96 1.61 7.10 -4.12
N LEU A 97 2.86 7.46 -3.79
CA LEU A 97 4.00 6.57 -3.86
C LEU A 97 4.40 6.10 -2.47
N LEU A 98 4.50 4.79 -2.31
CA LEU A 98 5.11 4.11 -1.18
C LEU A 98 6.36 3.38 -1.64
N TRP A 99 7.32 3.21 -0.74
CA TRP A 99 8.58 2.54 -1.05
C TRP A 99 9.10 1.71 0.11
N ARG A 100 9.89 0.68 -0.23
CA ARG A 100 10.69 -0.08 0.72
C ARG A 100 12.02 -0.45 0.10
N LYS A 101 13.10 -0.30 0.87
CA LYS A 101 14.44 -0.75 0.48
C LYS A 101 15.04 -1.60 1.59
N ARG A 102 15.42 -2.85 1.30
CA ARG A 102 15.91 -3.80 2.32
C ARG A 102 17.41 -3.71 2.53
N THR A 103 18.18 -3.46 1.47
CA THR A 103 19.63 -3.30 1.54
C THR A 103 20.07 -2.08 0.72
N PRO A 104 21.27 -1.51 0.98
CA PRO A 104 21.75 -0.35 0.23
C PRO A 104 21.88 -0.60 -1.28
N ASP A 105 22.15 -1.85 -1.69
CA ASP A 105 22.42 -2.23 -3.07
C ASP A 105 21.16 -2.66 -3.85
N ASP A 106 20.06 -2.94 -3.17
CA ASP A 106 18.80 -3.31 -3.81
C ASP A 106 18.12 -2.11 -4.50
N ALA A 107 17.48 -2.38 -5.64
CA ALA A 107 16.48 -1.46 -6.16
C ALA A 107 15.29 -1.37 -5.17
N PRO A 108 14.78 -0.17 -4.88
CA PRO A 108 13.63 -0.03 -3.99
C PRO A 108 12.41 -0.69 -4.61
N LEU A 109 11.67 -1.42 -3.79
CA LEU A 109 10.35 -1.91 -4.16
C LEU A 109 9.36 -0.77 -3.93
N LEU A 110 8.60 -0.45 -4.97
CA LEU A 110 7.68 0.67 -5.01
C LEU A 110 6.25 0.16 -5.11
N MET A 111 5.34 0.81 -4.40
CA MET A 111 3.91 0.67 -4.59
C MET A 111 3.31 2.03 -4.90
N MET A 112 2.69 2.16 -6.06
CA MET A 112 1.98 3.37 -6.46
C MET A 112 0.48 3.10 -6.44
N LEU A 113 -0.27 3.98 -5.79
CA LEU A 113 -1.72 3.99 -5.80
C LEU A 113 -2.21 5.19 -6.59
N GLU A 114 -3.01 4.96 -7.61
CA GLU A 114 -3.54 5.99 -8.50
C GLU A 114 -5.06 5.97 -8.51
N GLY A 115 -5.67 7.12 -8.29
CA GLY A 115 -7.12 7.25 -8.33
C GLY A 115 -7.58 8.62 -7.85
N ARG A 116 -8.88 8.77 -7.64
CA ARG A 116 -9.44 10.00 -7.09
C ARG A 116 -9.27 10.05 -5.58
N ASP A 117 -8.75 11.14 -5.01
CA ASP A 117 -8.72 11.38 -3.54
C ASP A 117 -8.14 10.19 -2.72
N VAL A 118 -7.11 9.51 -3.22
CA VAL A 118 -6.49 8.30 -2.64
C VAL A 118 -6.15 8.43 -1.15
N LEU A 119 -5.54 9.54 -0.73
CA LEU A 119 -5.17 9.80 0.67
C LEU A 119 -6.38 9.85 1.60
N SER A 120 -7.51 10.38 1.12
CA SER A 120 -8.76 10.41 1.87
C SER A 120 -9.45 9.06 1.89
N ALA A 121 -9.37 8.31 0.78
CA ALA A 121 -9.91 6.97 0.64
C ALA A 121 -9.15 5.92 1.48
N LEU A 122 -7.85 6.12 1.66
CA LEU A 122 -6.98 5.23 2.44
C LEU A 122 -6.14 6.06 3.42
N PRO A 123 -6.76 6.59 4.50
CA PRO A 123 -6.05 7.35 5.54
C PRO A 123 -4.81 6.66 6.12
N PRO A 124 -4.79 5.33 6.33
CA PRO A 124 -3.60 4.67 6.88
C PRO A 124 -2.43 4.59 5.90
N LEU A 125 -2.53 5.04 4.63
CA LEU A 125 -1.40 5.01 3.68
C LEU A 125 -0.11 5.69 4.19
N GLN A 126 -0.24 6.61 5.13
CA GLN A 126 0.89 7.32 5.72
C GLN A 126 1.51 6.57 6.90
N THR A 127 0.88 5.48 7.37
CA THR A 127 1.45 4.62 8.41
C THR A 127 2.40 3.60 7.79
N PRO A 128 3.51 3.27 8.46
CA PRO A 128 4.48 2.29 7.94
C PRO A 128 3.89 0.88 7.75
N ASP A 129 2.83 0.57 8.51
CA ASP A 129 2.25 -0.76 8.59
C ASP A 129 1.13 -0.98 7.57
N PHE A 130 0.78 0.03 6.77
CA PHE A 130 -0.27 -0.12 5.76
C PHE A 130 0.09 -1.17 4.71
N VAL A 131 1.36 -1.21 4.29
CA VAL A 131 1.90 -2.29 3.45
C VAL A 131 2.97 -3.03 4.22
N ALA A 132 2.78 -4.32 4.38
CA ALA A 132 3.71 -5.22 5.05
C ALA A 132 4.11 -6.36 4.13
N ASN A 133 5.12 -7.12 4.56
CA ASN A 133 5.32 -8.45 4.01
C ASN A 133 4.10 -9.31 4.32
N CYS A 134 3.69 -10.14 3.37
CA CYS A 134 2.78 -11.23 3.67
C CYS A 134 3.46 -12.23 4.63
N PRO A 135 2.70 -12.79 5.59
CA PRO A 135 3.19 -13.84 6.49
C PRO A 135 3.52 -15.14 5.76
#